data_AF-A0A369XQE0-F1
#
_entry.id   AF-A0A369XQE0-F1
#
_cell.length_a   1.000
_cell.length_b   1.000
_cell.length_c   1.000
_cell.angle_alpha   90.00
_cell.angle_beta   90.00
_cell.angle_gamma   90.00
#
_symmetry.space_group_name_H-M   'P 1'
#
loop_
_entity.id
_entity.type
_entity.pdbx_description
1 polymer ?
#
loop_
_entity_poly.entity_id
_entity_poly.type
_entity_poly.pdbx_seq_one_letter_code
_entity_poly.pdbx_strand_id
1 'polypeptide(L)'
;MLAALVRRRRRTACRAASLVLRDPLMRALDVLKLPLHALALAGKTKSFVANPLIGSHWLNERGLHRQRVALADRSAWARRRQLGKVLGAGERDAYARDGFVVKRDFLPADLFSRLQAEAPAHVAAAREMRQGPVVTRRVALDRVDAAHLPNAVAAANDPRIDQLMRYVGAHDAVALMYLQTIIVDPARGVQDPQTVLHRDNFHSIAKAWLFLQDVGEDDGPFSYVPGSHRLTDACLGVRRVANSGVFGERISRPRFVSHAACRPRPARPGASAEGRRSGQYAGRCR
;
A
#
# COMPACT_ATOMS: atom_id res chain seq x y z
N MET A 1 31.27 -9.24 -61.24
CA MET A 1 31.96 -9.97 -60.14
C MET A 1 31.98 -9.03 -58.94
N LEU A 2 31.40 -9.23 -57.75
CA LEU A 2 30.74 -10.32 -57.00
C LEU A 2 29.54 -9.66 -56.28
N ALA A 3 28.30 -10.16 -56.30
CA ALA A 3 27.75 -11.32 -55.59
C ALA A 3 27.78 -11.22 -54.04
N ALA A 4 26.60 -10.88 -53.49
CA ALA A 4 25.93 -11.39 -52.28
C ALA A 4 26.71 -11.70 -50.99
N LEU A 5 26.23 -11.15 -49.85
CA LEU A 5 25.97 -11.92 -48.63
C LEU A 5 25.13 -11.12 -47.60
N VAL A 6 23.81 -11.11 -47.82
CA VAL A 6 22.83 -10.78 -46.78
C VAL A 6 22.79 -11.95 -45.80
N ARG A 7 23.48 -11.83 -44.66
CA ARG A 7 23.34 -12.76 -43.54
C ARG A 7 21.99 -12.55 -42.86
N ARG A 8 20.97 -13.28 -43.32
CA ARG A 8 19.73 -13.56 -42.57
C ARG A 8 20.12 -14.12 -41.19
N ARG A 9 20.04 -13.32 -40.13
CA ARG A 9 19.99 -13.85 -38.76
C ARG A 9 18.70 -14.68 -38.64
N ARG A 10 18.86 -16.01 -38.66
CA ARG A 10 17.79 -16.95 -38.35
C ARG A 10 17.22 -16.58 -36.97
N ARG A 11 15.92 -16.28 -36.92
CA ARG A 11 15.16 -16.23 -35.68
C ARG A 11 15.21 -17.64 -35.08
N THR A 12 16.12 -17.89 -34.16
CA THR A 12 16.01 -19.02 -33.25
C THR A 12 14.78 -18.75 -32.40
N ALA A 13 13.71 -19.49 -32.70
CA ALA A 13 12.54 -19.55 -31.85
C ALA A 13 13.01 -20.02 -30.48
N CYS A 14 13.10 -19.08 -29.54
CA CYS A 14 13.24 -19.41 -28.13
C CYS A 14 11.93 -20.10 -27.76
N ARG A 15 11.91 -21.44 -27.79
CA ARG A 15 10.88 -22.23 -27.14
C ARG A 15 10.92 -21.83 -25.68
N ALA A 16 10.04 -20.92 -25.28
CA ALA A 16 9.73 -20.70 -23.89
C ALA A 16 9.22 -22.04 -23.37
N ALA A 17 10.10 -22.76 -22.66
CA ALA A 17 9.69 -23.91 -21.87
C ALA A 17 8.57 -23.40 -20.98
N SER A 18 7.35 -23.82 -21.31
CA SER A 18 6.20 -23.60 -20.45
C SER A 18 6.45 -24.47 -19.23
N LEU A 19 7.10 -23.89 -18.22
CA LEU A 19 7.03 -24.39 -16.86
C LEU A 19 5.54 -24.38 -16.52
N VAL A 20 4.89 -25.52 -16.72
CA VAL A 20 3.58 -25.81 -16.16
C VAL A 20 3.79 -25.68 -14.66
N LEU A 21 3.44 -24.52 -14.11
CA LEU A 21 3.33 -24.31 -12.67
C LEU A 21 2.25 -25.30 -12.22
N ARG A 22 2.68 -26.46 -11.74
CA ARG A 22 1.77 -27.49 -11.25
C ARG A 22 1.09 -26.95 -10.00
N ASP A 23 -0.21 -27.18 -9.90
CA ASP A 23 -0.94 -26.97 -8.67
C ASP A 23 -0.25 -27.73 -7.52
N PRO A 24 -0.20 -27.16 -6.31
CA PRO A 24 0.36 -27.86 -5.17
C PRO A 24 -0.38 -29.20 -4.99
N LEU A 25 0.39 -30.29 -4.88
CA LEU A 25 -0.15 -31.61 -4.51
C LEU A 25 -0.88 -31.47 -3.18
N MET A 26 -2.21 -31.61 -3.20
CA MET A 26 -3.03 -31.56 -1.99
C MET A 26 -2.66 -32.72 -1.09
N ARG A 27 -2.33 -32.41 0.18
CA ARG A 27 -2.12 -33.46 1.20
C ARG A 27 -3.48 -34.00 1.62
N ALA A 28 -3.54 -35.24 2.11
CA ALA A 28 -4.79 -35.84 2.59
C ALA A 28 -5.52 -34.98 3.65
N LEU A 29 -4.76 -34.30 4.51
CA LEU A 29 -5.30 -33.35 5.48
C LEU A 29 -5.93 -32.10 4.86
N ASP A 30 -5.48 -31.66 3.69
CA ASP A 30 -6.05 -30.51 2.97
C ASP A 30 -7.41 -30.86 2.37
N VAL A 31 -7.58 -32.11 1.93
CA VAL A 31 -8.86 -32.65 1.43
C VAL A 31 -9.92 -32.60 2.54
N LEU A 32 -9.57 -33.03 3.75
CA LEU A 32 -10.46 -32.96 4.92
C LEU A 32 -10.80 -31.50 5.30
N LYS A 33 -9.90 -30.55 5.05
CA LYS A 33 -10.10 -29.12 5.31
C LYS A 33 -10.76 -28.36 4.16
N LEU A 34 -11.09 -29.01 3.04
CA LEU A 34 -11.69 -28.34 1.87
C LEU A 34 -12.91 -27.47 2.22
N PRO A 35 -13.86 -27.89 3.08
CA PRO A 35 -14.97 -27.03 3.48
C PRO A 35 -14.50 -25.72 4.14
N LEU A 36 -13.50 -25.81 5.03
CA LEU A 36 -12.91 -24.65 5.69
C LEU A 36 -12.12 -23.77 4.71
N HIS A 37 -11.39 -24.39 3.78
CA HIS A 37 -10.66 -23.67 2.73
C HIS A 37 -11.62 -22.93 1.79
N ALA A 38 -12.77 -23.52 1.47
CA ALA A 38 -13.80 -22.91 0.64
C ALA A 38 -14.47 -21.73 1.36
N LEU A 39 -14.82 -21.89 2.64
CA LEU A 39 -15.32 -20.79 3.47
C LEU A 39 -14.30 -19.64 3.55
N ALA A 40 -13.00 -19.95 3.64
CA ALA A 40 -11.94 -18.95 3.70
C ALA A 40 -11.81 -18.11 2.41
N LEU A 41 -12.38 -18.53 1.27
CA LEU A 41 -12.41 -17.73 0.03
C LEU A 41 -13.22 -16.45 0.19
N ALA A 42 -14.29 -16.49 1.00
CA ALA A 42 -15.11 -15.33 1.36
C ALA A 42 -14.43 -14.43 2.43
N GLY A 43 -13.29 -14.87 2.98
CA GLY A 43 -12.55 -14.16 4.01
C GLY A 43 -11.32 -13.39 3.49
N LYS A 44 -10.52 -12.92 4.46
CA LYS A 44 -9.29 -12.15 4.26
C LYS A 44 -8.04 -13.01 4.02
N THR A 45 -8.19 -14.33 3.93
CA THR A 45 -7.07 -15.26 3.77
C THR A 45 -6.28 -14.94 2.50
N LYS A 46 -4.97 -14.76 2.65
CA LYS A 46 -4.08 -14.32 1.56
C LYS A 46 -2.96 -15.30 1.21
N SER A 47 -2.84 -16.41 1.94
CA SER A 47 -1.77 -17.38 1.68
C SER A 47 -2.16 -18.29 0.52
N PHE A 48 -1.40 -18.19 -0.57
CA PHE A 48 -1.49 -19.08 -1.73
C PHE A 48 -0.87 -20.46 -1.45
N VAL A 49 -0.06 -20.59 -0.40
CA VAL A 49 0.59 -21.85 -0.02
C VAL A 49 -0.26 -22.63 0.98
N ALA A 50 -0.83 -21.94 1.98
CA ALA A 50 -1.57 -22.60 3.06
C ALA A 50 -3.06 -22.88 2.74
N ASN A 51 -3.57 -22.34 1.63
CA ASN A 51 -4.91 -22.63 1.14
C ASN A 51 -4.82 -23.07 -0.33
N PRO A 52 -4.89 -24.38 -0.61
CA PRO A 52 -4.77 -24.91 -1.98
C PRO A 52 -5.79 -24.35 -2.97
N LEU A 53 -6.99 -23.95 -2.51
CA LEU A 53 -7.99 -23.32 -3.39
C LEU A 53 -7.58 -21.92 -3.81
N ILE A 54 -6.99 -21.14 -2.90
CA ILE A 54 -6.43 -19.82 -3.23
C ILE A 54 -5.17 -19.97 -4.10
N GLY A 55 -4.35 -20.98 -3.81
CA GLY A 55 -3.12 -21.32 -4.51
C GLY A 55 -3.32 -21.90 -5.92
N SER A 56 -4.49 -22.45 -6.23
CA SER A 56 -4.74 -23.16 -7.49
C SER A 56 -4.58 -22.22 -8.69
N HIS A 57 -3.68 -22.60 -9.58
CA HIS A 57 -3.47 -21.96 -10.87
C HIS A 57 -4.73 -22.07 -11.73
N TRP A 58 -5.35 -23.25 -11.81
CA TRP A 58 -6.57 -23.48 -12.59
C TRP A 58 -7.73 -22.57 -12.17
N LEU A 59 -7.94 -22.39 -10.86
CA LEU A 59 -8.97 -21.48 -10.32
C LEU A 59 -8.62 -20.02 -10.58
N ASN A 60 -7.35 -19.64 -10.45
CA ASN A 60 -6.90 -18.27 -10.68
C ASN A 60 -6.92 -17.87 -12.17
N GLU A 61 -6.61 -18.79 -13.09
CA GLU A 61 -6.79 -18.58 -14.53
C GLU A 61 -8.26 -18.38 -14.90
N ARG A 62 -9.18 -19.01 -14.15
CA ARG A 62 -10.63 -18.79 -14.25
C ARG A 62 -11.12 -17.56 -13.50
N GLY A 63 -10.21 -16.80 -12.89
CA GLY A 63 -10.49 -15.51 -12.29
C GLY A 63 -10.89 -15.55 -10.82
N LEU A 64 -10.66 -16.64 -10.07
CA LEU A 64 -10.97 -16.70 -8.64
C LEU A 64 -10.39 -15.51 -7.86
N HIS A 65 -9.06 -15.29 -7.93
CA HIS A 65 -8.45 -14.17 -7.23
C HIS A 65 -8.98 -12.82 -7.73
N ARG A 66 -9.19 -12.66 -9.04
CA ARG A 66 -9.78 -11.45 -9.64
C ARG A 66 -11.15 -11.13 -9.03
N GLN A 67 -12.01 -12.15 -8.90
CA GLN A 67 -13.34 -12.01 -8.30
C GLN A 67 -13.24 -11.68 -6.81
N ARG A 68 -12.31 -12.28 -6.07
CA ARG A 68 -12.06 -11.98 -4.65
C ARG A 68 -11.64 -10.53 -4.44
N VAL A 69 -10.73 -10.01 -5.27
CA VAL A 69 -10.32 -8.59 -5.24
C VAL A 69 -11.51 -7.68 -5.51
N ALA A 70 -12.29 -7.98 -6.56
CA ALA A 70 -13.45 -7.19 -6.92
C ALA A 70 -14.56 -7.21 -5.84
N LEU A 71 -14.80 -8.35 -5.21
CA LEU A 71 -15.74 -8.47 -4.10
C LEU A 71 -15.26 -7.71 -2.86
N ALA A 72 -13.97 -7.78 -2.54
CA ALA A 72 -13.38 -7.04 -1.43
C ALA A 72 -13.51 -5.53 -1.63
N ASP A 73 -13.24 -5.03 -2.84
CA ASP A 73 -13.39 -3.62 -3.20
C ASP A 73 -14.86 -3.15 -3.09
N ARG A 74 -15.80 -3.87 -3.72
CA ARG A 74 -17.23 -3.55 -3.62
C ARG A 74 -17.73 -3.55 -2.18
N SER A 75 -17.32 -4.53 -1.39
CA SER A 75 -17.69 -4.64 0.02
C SER A 75 -17.14 -3.46 0.84
N ALA A 76 -15.90 -3.03 0.56
CA ALA A 76 -15.30 -1.88 1.22
C ALA A 76 -16.06 -0.59 0.90
N TRP A 77 -16.39 -0.34 -0.37
CA TRP A 77 -17.20 0.82 -0.76
C TRP A 77 -18.61 0.78 -0.18
N ALA A 78 -19.24 -0.40 -0.11
CA ALA A 78 -20.54 -0.56 0.51
C ALA A 78 -20.53 -0.16 1.99
N ARG A 79 -19.54 -0.61 2.77
CA ARG A 79 -19.39 -0.26 4.19
C ARG A 79 -19.07 1.23 4.38
N ARG A 80 -18.24 1.82 3.52
CA ARG A 80 -17.92 3.25 3.57
C ARG A 80 -19.13 4.16 3.43
N ARG A 81 -20.18 3.73 2.72
CA ARG A 81 -21.45 4.50 2.65
C ARG A 81 -22.10 4.69 4.02
N GLN A 82 -21.95 3.72 4.93
CA GLN A 82 -22.46 3.84 6.30
C GLN A 82 -21.46 4.58 7.20
N LEU A 83 -20.18 4.17 7.17
CA LEU A 83 -19.12 4.76 8.01
C LEU A 83 -18.83 6.23 7.67
N GLY A 84 -19.07 6.65 6.43
CA GLY A 84 -18.85 8.01 5.97
C GLY A 84 -19.92 9.02 6.39
N LYS A 85 -20.97 8.60 7.12
CA LYS A 85 -22.03 9.53 7.57
C LYS A 85 -21.54 10.50 8.65
N VAL A 86 -20.56 10.08 9.45
CA VAL A 86 -19.99 10.87 10.56
C VAL A 86 -18.79 11.74 10.15
N LEU A 87 -18.24 11.51 8.96
CA LEU A 87 -17.04 12.21 8.46
C LEU A 87 -17.42 13.45 7.63
N GLY A 88 -16.55 14.46 7.69
CA GLY A 88 -16.70 15.66 6.89
C GLY A 88 -16.59 15.36 5.39
N ALA A 89 -17.28 16.13 4.55
CA ALA A 89 -17.25 15.95 3.10
C ALA A 89 -15.81 16.00 2.54
N GLY A 90 -15.00 16.95 3.00
CA GLY A 90 -13.63 17.12 2.53
C GLY A 90 -12.72 15.90 2.75
N GLU A 91 -12.87 15.18 3.86
CA GLU A 91 -12.08 13.97 4.14
C GLU A 91 -12.50 12.81 3.24
N ARG A 92 -13.80 12.67 3.02
CA ARG A 92 -14.36 11.65 2.11
C ARG A 92 -13.91 11.91 0.68
N ASP A 93 -13.95 13.16 0.24
CA ASP A 93 -13.55 13.57 -1.10
C ASP A 93 -12.05 13.41 -1.31
N ALA A 94 -11.24 13.79 -0.32
CA ALA A 94 -9.79 13.57 -0.35
C ALA A 94 -9.45 12.07 -0.47
N TYR A 95 -10.08 11.23 0.35
CA TYR A 95 -9.87 9.78 0.26
C TYR A 95 -10.34 9.21 -1.08
N ALA A 96 -11.54 9.57 -1.56
CA ALA A 96 -12.07 9.07 -2.82
C ALA A 96 -11.20 9.50 -4.02
N ARG A 97 -10.65 10.71 -3.98
CA ARG A 97 -9.75 11.21 -5.02
C ARG A 97 -8.39 10.53 -4.95
N ASP A 98 -7.72 10.58 -3.81
CA ASP A 98 -6.29 10.28 -3.70
C ASP A 98 -6.01 8.87 -3.16
N GLY A 99 -6.93 8.28 -2.41
CA GLY A 99 -6.74 7.01 -1.70
C GLY A 99 -6.01 7.15 -0.37
N PHE A 100 -5.80 8.39 0.04
CA PHE A 100 -5.25 8.75 1.33
C PHE A 100 -5.79 10.11 1.77
N VAL A 101 -5.64 10.42 3.05
CA VAL A 101 -6.03 11.69 3.65
C VAL A 101 -4.82 12.24 4.39
N VAL A 102 -4.51 13.50 4.14
CA VAL A 102 -3.45 14.23 4.83
C VAL A 102 -4.09 15.25 5.75
N LYS A 103 -3.74 15.21 7.03
CA LYS A 103 -4.08 16.25 7.99
C LYS A 103 -2.81 16.97 8.42
N ARG A 104 -2.79 18.28 8.24
CA ARG A 104 -1.77 19.17 8.80
C ARG A 104 -2.24 19.63 10.18
N ASP A 105 -1.29 19.85 11.07
CA ASP A 105 -1.54 20.41 12.40
C ASP A 105 -2.68 19.67 13.11
N PHE A 106 -2.64 18.33 13.04
CA PHE A 106 -3.73 17.47 13.50
C PHE A 106 -3.98 17.63 14.99
N LEU A 107 -2.91 17.71 15.78
CA LEU A 107 -2.96 17.94 17.21
C LEU A 107 -2.80 19.45 17.50
N PRO A 108 -3.45 19.95 18.57
CA PRO A 108 -3.11 21.24 19.17
C PRO A 108 -1.60 21.33 19.44
N ALA A 109 -1.02 22.52 19.20
CA ALA A 109 0.43 22.72 19.29
C ALA A 109 0.98 22.41 20.70
N ASP A 110 0.21 22.69 21.75
CA ASP A 110 0.57 22.41 23.13
C ASP A 110 0.58 20.90 23.42
N LEU A 111 -0.45 20.16 22.98
CA LEU A 111 -0.50 18.71 23.10
C LEU A 111 0.63 18.05 22.30
N PHE A 112 0.90 18.54 21.10
CA PHE A 112 1.98 18.04 20.26
C PHE A 112 3.36 18.25 20.90
N SER A 113 3.62 19.42 21.47
CA SER A 113 4.87 19.72 22.17
C SER A 113 5.07 18.80 23.39
N ARG A 114 4.01 18.57 24.19
CA ARG A 114 4.07 17.62 25.32
C ARG A 114 4.32 16.19 24.85
N LEU A 115 3.66 15.77 23.77
CA LEU A 115 3.86 14.45 23.17
C LEU A 115 5.30 14.25 22.68
N GLN A 116 5.91 15.26 22.05
CA GLN A 116 7.31 15.21 21.62
C GLN A 116 8.29 15.06 22.80
N ALA A 117 8.00 15.70 23.94
CA ALA A 117 8.82 15.55 25.14
C ALA A 117 8.60 14.19 25.83
N GLU A 118 7.38 13.67 25.81
CA GLU A 118 6.98 12.43 26.47
C GLU A 118 7.49 11.17 25.73
N ALA A 119 7.31 11.13 24.41
CA ALA A 119 7.54 9.91 23.62
C ALA A 119 8.98 9.35 23.69
N PRO A 120 10.05 10.15 23.58
CA PRO A 120 11.42 9.66 23.67
C PRO A 120 11.83 9.19 25.08
N ALA A 121 11.21 9.74 26.12
CA ALA A 121 11.49 9.39 27.51
C ALA A 121 10.93 8.01 27.89
N HIS A 122 10.04 7.46 27.07
CA HIS A 122 9.37 6.21 27.37
C HIS A 122 10.20 4.98 26.98
N VAL A 123 10.63 4.24 28.00
CA VAL A 123 11.35 2.97 27.85
C VAL A 123 10.42 1.83 28.24
N ALA A 124 9.97 1.05 27.25
CA ALA A 124 9.16 -0.13 27.47
C ALA A 124 9.59 -1.28 26.56
N ALA A 125 9.10 -2.49 26.88
CA ALA A 125 9.27 -3.66 26.04
C ALA A 125 8.63 -3.40 24.67
N ALA A 126 9.48 -3.33 23.63
CA ALA A 126 9.03 -3.09 22.27
C ALA A 126 9.01 -4.39 21.48
N ARG A 127 8.04 -4.52 20.57
CA ARG A 127 8.10 -5.52 19.51
C ARG A 127 9.00 -5.01 18.40
N GLU A 128 9.97 -5.82 18.01
CA GLU A 128 10.92 -5.46 16.97
C GLU A 128 10.74 -6.33 15.73
N MET A 129 10.85 -5.70 14.57
CA MET A 129 10.90 -6.39 13.28
C MET A 129 12.03 -5.79 12.45
N ARG A 130 12.89 -6.65 11.92
CA ARG A 130 13.98 -6.25 11.03
C ARG A 130 13.66 -6.66 9.59
N GLN A 131 13.77 -5.72 8.66
CA GLN A 131 13.61 -5.94 7.22
C GLN A 131 14.71 -5.18 6.47
N GLY A 132 15.66 -5.91 5.89
CA GLY A 132 16.85 -5.31 5.28
C GLY A 132 17.63 -4.43 6.30
N PRO A 133 17.95 -3.16 5.96
CA PRO A 133 18.63 -2.23 6.86
C PRO A 133 17.77 -1.71 8.02
N VAL A 134 16.44 -1.91 7.96
CA VAL A 134 15.50 -1.19 8.84
C VAL A 134 15.08 -2.06 10.03
N VAL A 135 15.10 -1.45 11.22
CA VAL A 135 14.43 -1.96 12.42
C VAL A 135 13.22 -1.11 12.72
N THR A 136 12.06 -1.74 12.76
CA THR A 136 10.84 -1.14 13.29
C THR A 136 10.65 -1.62 14.73
N ARG A 137 10.65 -0.67 15.68
CA ARG A 137 10.30 -0.91 17.08
C ARG A 137 8.90 -0.37 17.35
N ARG A 138 8.04 -1.15 18.01
CA ARG A 138 6.67 -0.77 18.34
C ARG A 138 6.35 -1.04 19.80
N VAL A 139 5.90 -0.01 20.50
CA VAL A 139 5.25 -0.10 21.81
C VAL A 139 3.75 0.12 21.58
N ALA A 140 2.92 -0.84 21.96
CA ALA A 140 1.47 -0.70 21.84
C ALA A 140 1.00 0.39 22.80
N LEU A 141 0.04 1.22 22.37
CA LEU A 141 -0.59 2.22 23.21
C LEU A 141 -2.02 1.78 23.52
N ASP A 142 -2.32 1.64 24.81
CA ASP A 142 -3.65 1.38 25.34
C ASP A 142 -4.01 2.47 26.38
N ARG A 143 -5.30 2.59 26.69
CA ARG A 143 -5.81 3.53 27.70
C ARG A 143 -5.18 3.32 29.07
N VAL A 144 -4.80 2.10 29.41
CA VAL A 144 -4.11 1.78 30.66
C VAL A 144 -2.72 2.42 30.76
N ASP A 145 -2.10 2.76 29.62
CA ASP A 145 -0.79 3.41 29.59
C ASP A 145 -0.87 4.91 29.92
N ALA A 146 -2.08 5.48 30.03
CA ALA A 146 -2.29 6.91 30.28
C ALA A 146 -1.64 7.41 31.58
N ALA A 147 -1.40 6.52 32.54
CA ALA A 147 -0.68 6.86 33.77
C ALA A 147 0.79 7.27 33.52
N HIS A 148 1.41 6.73 32.47
CA HIS A 148 2.82 6.95 32.13
C HIS A 148 3.00 7.72 30.81
N LEU A 149 1.99 7.65 29.92
CA LEU A 149 1.98 8.23 28.58
C LEU A 149 0.67 9.01 28.31
N PRO A 150 0.28 9.96 29.16
CA PRO A 150 -1.01 10.64 29.03
C PRO A 150 -1.18 11.34 27.66
N ASN A 151 -0.12 11.94 27.11
CA ASN A 151 -0.23 12.70 25.85
C ASN A 151 -0.27 11.77 24.63
N ALA A 152 0.53 10.69 24.62
CA ALA A 152 0.52 9.70 23.54
C ALA A 152 -0.79 8.93 23.50
N VAL A 153 -1.34 8.56 24.67
CA VAL A 153 -2.64 7.90 24.76
C VAL A 153 -3.77 8.84 24.33
N ALA A 154 -3.73 10.12 24.73
CA ALA A 154 -4.69 11.13 24.27
C ALA A 154 -4.68 11.27 22.75
N ALA A 155 -3.49 11.38 22.13
CA ALA A 155 -3.34 11.48 20.69
C ALA A 155 -3.80 10.20 19.95
N ALA A 156 -3.47 9.02 20.49
CA ALA A 156 -3.84 7.73 19.91
C ALA A 156 -5.35 7.46 19.97
N ASN A 157 -6.06 8.02 20.96
CA ASN A 157 -7.50 7.84 21.17
C ASN A 157 -8.35 9.02 20.67
N ASP A 158 -7.79 9.92 19.86
CA ASP A 158 -8.55 11.05 19.31
C ASP A 158 -9.72 10.54 18.43
N PRO A 159 -10.98 10.93 18.72
CA PRO A 159 -12.14 10.44 17.98
C PRO A 159 -12.09 10.74 16.47
N ARG A 160 -11.40 11.82 16.07
CA ARG A 160 -11.25 12.22 14.67
C ARG A 160 -10.38 11.23 13.90
N ILE A 161 -9.38 10.61 14.54
CA ILE A 161 -8.58 9.58 13.86
C ILE A 161 -9.29 8.22 13.87
N ASP A 162 -9.98 7.85 14.95
CA ASP A 162 -10.74 6.60 15.02
C ASP A 162 -11.80 6.52 13.90
N GLN A 163 -12.62 7.56 13.75
CA GLN A 163 -13.63 7.62 12.70
C GLN A 163 -13.03 7.54 11.30
N LEU A 164 -11.92 8.26 11.06
CA LEU A 164 -11.24 8.24 9.78
C LEU A 164 -10.65 6.86 9.47
N MET A 165 -10.04 6.19 10.47
CA MET A 165 -9.47 4.86 10.32
C MET A 165 -10.54 3.80 10.01
N ARG A 166 -11.71 3.87 10.66
CA ARG A 166 -12.85 2.99 10.35
C ARG A 166 -13.29 3.15 8.91
N TYR A 167 -13.43 4.39 8.44
CA TYR A 167 -13.85 4.69 7.07
C TYR A 167 -12.81 4.26 6.03
N VAL A 168 -11.55 4.68 6.17
CA VAL A 168 -10.46 4.31 5.26
C VAL A 168 -10.32 2.78 5.25
N GLY A 169 -10.30 2.16 6.43
CA GLY A 169 -10.19 0.73 6.62
C GLY A 169 -11.40 -0.05 6.14
N ALA A 170 -12.56 0.59 5.99
CA ALA A 170 -13.86 -0.01 5.70
C ALA A 170 -14.25 -1.12 6.70
N HIS A 171 -13.93 -0.89 7.98
CA HIS A 171 -14.24 -1.79 9.09
C HIS A 171 -14.63 -0.98 10.30
N ASP A 172 -15.70 -1.41 10.98
CA ASP A 172 -16.13 -0.81 12.24
C ASP A 172 -15.35 -1.43 13.41
N ALA A 173 -14.06 -1.14 13.47
CA ALA A 173 -13.16 -1.66 14.50
C ALA A 173 -12.16 -0.58 14.93
N VAL A 174 -11.82 -0.58 16.22
CA VAL A 174 -10.79 0.31 16.79
C VAL A 174 -9.44 -0.05 16.18
N ALA A 175 -8.68 0.96 15.76
CA ALA A 175 -7.32 0.76 15.26
C ALA A 175 -6.35 0.48 16.40
N LEU A 176 -5.44 -0.48 16.19
CA LEU A 176 -4.30 -0.66 17.08
C LEU A 176 -3.29 0.47 16.82
N MET A 177 -2.99 1.22 17.88
CA MET A 177 -2.07 2.35 17.83
C MET A 177 -0.76 1.99 18.51
N TYR A 178 0.33 2.51 17.97
CA TYR A 178 1.68 2.22 18.46
C TYR A 178 2.49 3.50 18.54
N LEU A 179 3.29 3.65 19.59
CA LEU A 179 4.48 4.47 19.51
C LEU A 179 5.52 3.67 18.72
N GLN A 180 5.89 4.19 17.55
CA GLN A 180 6.77 3.49 16.61
C GLN A 180 8.06 4.28 16.39
N THR A 181 9.21 3.60 16.53
CA THR A 181 10.53 4.10 16.15
C THR A 181 11.04 3.32 14.95
N ILE A 182 11.51 4.03 13.92
CA ILE A 182 12.13 3.43 12.74
C ILE A 182 13.62 3.79 12.77
N ILE A 183 14.47 2.77 12.75
CA ILE A 183 15.92 2.91 12.80
C ILE A 183 16.48 2.30 11.53
N VAL A 184 17.28 3.06 10.79
CA VAL A 184 17.87 2.63 9.51
C VAL A 184 19.38 2.50 9.68
N ASP A 185 19.92 1.33 9.37
CA ASP A 185 21.36 1.08 9.26
C ASP A 185 21.75 0.98 7.78
N PRO A 186 22.15 2.09 7.12
CA PRO A 186 22.37 2.13 5.67
C PRO A 186 23.53 1.23 5.21
N ALA A 187 24.41 0.81 6.12
CA ALA A 187 25.53 -0.06 5.80
C ALA A 187 25.13 -1.55 5.70
N ARG A 188 23.85 -1.89 5.96
CA ARG A 188 23.44 -3.27 6.20
C ARG A 188 22.32 -3.79 5.28
N GLY A 189 22.52 -4.99 4.75
CA GLY A 189 21.47 -5.79 4.12
C GLY A 189 21.11 -5.39 2.69
N VAL A 190 20.12 -6.09 2.14
CA VAL A 190 19.50 -5.74 0.85
C VAL A 190 18.40 -4.69 1.05
N GLN A 191 18.03 -3.99 -0.03
CA GLN A 191 16.98 -2.96 -0.04
C GLN A 191 15.77 -3.34 0.83
N ASP A 192 15.32 -2.42 1.69
CA ASP A 192 14.11 -2.61 2.48
C ASP A 192 12.88 -2.75 1.54
N PRO A 193 12.15 -3.88 1.57
CA PRO A 193 10.97 -4.07 0.74
C PRO A 193 9.88 -3.02 0.97
N GLN A 194 9.86 -2.34 2.12
CA GLN A 194 8.93 -1.23 2.37
C GLN A 194 9.19 -0.01 1.48
N THR A 195 10.41 0.12 0.92
CA THR A 195 10.79 1.24 0.03
C THR A 195 10.42 1.02 -1.43
N VAL A 196 10.02 -0.20 -1.80
CA VAL A 196 9.54 -0.52 -3.15
C VAL A 196 8.05 -0.20 -3.22
N LEU A 197 7.58 0.49 -4.27
CA LEU A 197 6.15 0.77 -4.41
C LEU A 197 5.34 -0.53 -4.45
N HIS A 198 4.36 -0.68 -3.55
CA HIS A 198 3.56 -1.88 -3.43
C HIS A 198 2.14 -1.62 -2.90
N ARG A 199 1.33 -2.69 -2.90
CA ARG A 199 0.07 -2.78 -2.13
C ARG A 199 0.32 -3.65 -0.92
N ASP A 200 -0.07 -3.17 0.25
CA ASP A 200 -0.01 -4.00 1.47
C ASP A 200 -0.91 -5.24 1.38
N ASN A 201 -2.12 -5.07 0.84
CA ASN A 201 -3.13 -6.11 0.84
C ASN A 201 -4.14 -5.97 -0.31
N PHE A 202 -4.85 -7.05 -0.61
CA PHE A 202 -5.88 -7.11 -1.65
C PHE A 202 -7.22 -6.55 -1.19
N HIS A 203 -7.48 -6.59 0.12
CA HIS A 203 -8.67 -6.00 0.75
C HIS A 203 -8.32 -4.72 1.49
N SER A 204 -9.33 -3.89 1.77
CA SER A 204 -9.12 -2.62 2.48
C SER A 204 -8.54 -2.85 3.88
N ILE A 205 -7.50 -2.07 4.18
CA ILE A 205 -6.89 -1.87 5.49
C ILE A 205 -6.48 -0.40 5.60
N ALA A 206 -6.31 0.12 6.81
CA ALA A 206 -5.82 1.46 7.04
C ALA A 206 -4.56 1.43 7.91
N LYS A 207 -3.67 2.39 7.67
CA LYS A 207 -2.50 2.68 8.49
C LYS A 207 -2.47 4.18 8.73
N ALA A 208 -2.15 4.58 9.96
CA ALA A 208 -2.10 5.95 10.40
C ALA A 208 -0.67 6.31 10.80
N TRP A 209 -0.20 7.52 10.47
CA TRP A 209 1.14 7.99 10.83
C TRP A 209 1.12 9.44 11.29
N LEU A 210 1.09 9.64 12.60
CA LEU A 210 1.40 10.94 13.19
C LEU A 210 2.92 11.04 13.35
N PHE A 211 3.54 12.00 12.65
CA PHE A 211 4.97 12.25 12.75
C PHE A 211 5.25 13.15 13.95
N LEU A 212 6.17 12.72 14.82
CA LEU A 212 6.60 13.49 16.00
C LEU A 212 7.79 14.42 15.71
N GLN A 213 8.36 14.30 14.52
CA GLN A 213 9.44 15.13 14.03
C GLN A 213 9.17 15.45 12.57
N ASP A 214 9.77 16.52 12.06
CA ASP A 214 9.75 16.81 10.64
C ASP A 214 10.46 15.68 9.87
N VAL A 215 9.93 15.36 8.68
CA VAL A 215 10.50 14.37 7.77
C VAL A 215 10.85 15.07 6.47
N GLY A 216 12.13 15.33 6.29
CA GLY A 216 12.71 15.89 5.07
C GLY A 216 12.73 14.87 3.93
N GLU A 217 13.20 15.29 2.76
CA GLU A 217 13.31 14.39 1.60
C GLU A 217 14.38 13.32 1.81
N ASP A 218 15.48 13.68 2.47
CA ASP A 218 16.60 12.79 2.75
C ASP A 218 16.29 11.78 3.88
N ASP A 219 15.26 12.05 4.68
CA ASP A 219 14.76 11.16 5.74
C ASP A 219 13.87 10.03 5.18
N GLY A 220 13.63 10.00 3.87
CA GLY A 220 12.83 8.99 3.20
C GLY A 220 11.33 9.12 3.52
N PRO A 221 10.67 10.22 3.12
CA PRO A 221 9.26 10.41 3.39
C PRO A 221 8.45 9.36 2.62
N PHE A 222 7.27 9.03 3.14
CA PHE A 222 6.39 8.14 2.41
C PHE A 222 5.98 8.73 1.05
N SER A 223 6.06 7.88 0.02
CA SER A 223 5.64 8.21 -1.34
C SER A 223 4.39 7.43 -1.72
N TYR A 224 3.43 8.12 -2.36
CA TYR A 224 2.14 7.55 -2.71
C TYR A 224 1.76 7.88 -4.14
N VAL A 225 0.97 6.99 -4.75
CA VAL A 225 0.36 7.25 -6.05
C VAL A 225 -1.11 7.60 -5.84
N PRO A 226 -1.52 8.86 -6.06
CA PRO A 226 -2.92 9.26 -5.94
C PRO A 226 -3.84 8.42 -6.83
N GLY A 227 -5.01 8.04 -6.30
CA GLY A 227 -6.07 7.31 -7.01
C GLY A 227 -5.80 5.81 -7.20
N SER A 228 -4.62 5.32 -6.82
CA SER A 228 -4.17 3.95 -7.06
C SER A 228 -4.86 2.87 -6.19
N HIS A 229 -5.65 3.32 -5.22
CA HIS A 229 -6.57 2.50 -4.41
C HIS A 229 -7.80 2.02 -5.21
N ARG A 230 -8.17 2.71 -6.29
CA ARG A 230 -9.32 2.37 -7.11
C ARG A 230 -9.04 1.12 -7.92
N LEU A 231 -10.04 0.25 -8.03
CA LEU A 231 -9.92 -0.94 -8.83
C LEU A 231 -9.92 -0.58 -10.32
N THR A 232 -8.84 -0.93 -11.02
CA THR A 232 -8.72 -0.80 -12.48
C THR A 232 -8.41 -2.15 -13.10
N ASP A 233 -8.58 -2.30 -14.42
CA ASP A 233 -8.20 -3.54 -15.10
C ASP A 233 -6.71 -3.85 -14.99
N ALA A 234 -5.85 -2.84 -14.84
CA ALA A 234 -4.43 -3.04 -14.55
C ALA A 234 -4.22 -3.66 -13.15
N CYS A 235 -5.05 -3.32 -12.16
CA CYS A 235 -5.05 -3.96 -10.84
C CYS A 235 -5.56 -5.40 -10.87
N LEU A 236 -6.46 -5.72 -11.81
CA LEU A 236 -7.08 -7.03 -11.98
C LEU A 236 -6.28 -7.96 -12.92
N GLY A 237 -5.47 -7.37 -13.79
CA GLY A 237 -4.68 -8.02 -14.84
C GLY A 237 -3.40 -8.66 -14.31
N VAL A 238 -3.53 -9.62 -13.40
CA VAL A 238 -2.42 -10.54 -13.11
C VAL A 238 -2.43 -11.63 -14.18
N ARG A 239 -1.84 -11.36 -15.35
CA ARG A 239 -1.31 -12.46 -16.19
C ARG A 239 0.07 -12.79 -15.62
N ARG A 240 0.16 -13.97 -15.01
CA ARG A 240 1.27 -14.50 -14.18
C ARG A 240 1.37 -13.87 -12.79
N VAL A 241 0.95 -14.64 -11.80
CA VAL A 241 1.48 -14.55 -10.44
C VAL A 241 2.99 -14.79 -10.54
N ALA A 242 3.74 -13.70 -10.66
CA ALA A 242 5.17 -13.65 -10.45
C ALA A 242 5.41 -12.45 -9.55
N ASN A 243 6.13 -12.72 -8.45
CA ASN A 243 6.63 -11.80 -7.43
C ASN A 243 6.47 -10.30 -7.73
N SER A 244 5.81 -9.63 -6.79
CA SER A 244 5.80 -8.17 -6.59
C SER A 244 7.11 -7.51 -7.03
N GLY A 245 7.05 -6.80 -8.16
CA GLY A 245 8.15 -6.03 -8.74
C GLY A 245 7.68 -4.62 -9.12
N VAL A 246 8.26 -3.64 -8.43
CA VAL A 246 8.68 -2.27 -8.82
C VAL A 246 7.90 -1.57 -9.94
N PHE A 247 7.36 -0.37 -9.66
CA PHE A 247 7.44 0.81 -10.55
C PHE A 247 6.99 2.07 -9.77
N GLY A 248 7.88 3.03 -9.55
CA GLY A 248 7.64 4.24 -8.73
C GLY A 248 7.42 5.53 -9.52
N GLU A 249 6.89 6.55 -8.84
CA GLU A 249 7.15 7.97 -9.10
C GLU A 249 6.93 8.81 -7.82
N ARG A 250 7.67 9.93 -7.73
CA ARG A 250 8.09 10.69 -6.55
C ARG A 250 7.09 11.80 -6.18
N ILE A 251 6.77 11.99 -4.90
CA ILE A 251 6.04 13.19 -4.40
C ILE A 251 6.65 13.65 -3.08
N SER A 252 7.08 14.91 -3.03
CA SER A 252 7.78 15.54 -1.91
C SER A 252 6.85 16.15 -0.83
N ARG A 253 7.32 16.10 0.43
CA ARG A 253 6.93 16.86 1.67
C ARG A 253 5.81 16.30 2.57
N PRO A 254 5.90 16.53 3.91
CA PRO A 254 5.53 15.58 4.98
C PRO A 254 4.03 15.51 5.23
N ARG A 255 3.53 14.29 5.42
CA ARG A 255 2.09 13.98 5.36
C ARG A 255 1.78 12.73 6.16
N PHE A 256 0.78 12.79 7.03
CA PHE A 256 0.06 11.60 7.50
C PHE A 256 -0.56 10.88 6.28
N VAL A 257 -0.33 9.57 6.13
CA VAL A 257 -0.87 8.83 4.97
C VAL A 257 -1.22 7.37 5.26
N SER A 258 -2.35 6.90 4.70
CA SER A 258 -2.87 5.52 4.70
C SER A 258 -3.03 4.99 3.25
N HIS A 259 -2.66 3.75 2.88
CA HIS A 259 -2.64 3.38 1.43
C HIS A 259 -2.79 1.89 0.98
N ALA A 260 -3.06 1.69 -0.33
CA ALA A 260 -2.69 0.56 -1.23
C ALA A 260 -2.75 0.97 -2.75
N ALA A 261 -1.74 0.64 -3.61
CA ALA A 261 -1.53 1.14 -5.01
C ALA A 261 -1.58 0.20 -6.25
N CYS A 262 -2.13 0.63 -7.42
CA CYS A 262 -1.55 0.43 -8.78
C CYS A 262 -2.02 1.52 -9.80
N ARG A 263 -1.22 1.88 -10.83
CA ARG A 263 -1.48 2.95 -11.84
C ARG A 263 -2.23 2.48 -13.11
N PRO A 264 -2.97 3.36 -13.81
CA PRO A 264 -3.33 3.22 -15.22
C PRO A 264 -2.26 3.79 -16.19
N ARG A 265 -2.27 3.31 -17.43
CA ARG A 265 -1.32 3.60 -18.53
C ARG A 265 -1.49 5.03 -19.09
N PRO A 266 -0.40 5.72 -19.52
CA PRO A 266 -0.53 6.95 -20.31
C PRO A 266 -1.03 6.65 -21.73
N ALA A 267 -1.89 7.53 -22.25
CA ALA A 267 -2.31 7.52 -23.65
C ALA A 267 -1.11 7.80 -24.58
N ARG A 268 -1.05 7.07 -25.70
CA ARG A 268 -0.04 7.29 -26.74
C ARG A 268 -0.28 8.63 -27.46
N PRO A 269 0.75 9.42 -27.76
CA PRO A 269 0.61 10.54 -28.68
C PRO A 269 0.72 10.05 -30.12
N GLY A 270 -0.28 10.37 -30.93
CA GLY A 270 -0.30 10.11 -32.37
C GLY A 270 -0.94 11.27 -33.13
N ALA A 271 -0.08 12.00 -33.82
CA ALA A 271 -0.28 12.74 -35.07
C ALA A 271 -1.29 13.92 -35.16
N SER A 272 -0.68 15.11 -35.31
CA SER A 272 -0.99 16.20 -36.26
C SER A 272 -2.35 16.91 -36.23
N ALA A 273 -2.32 18.19 -35.86
CA ALA A 273 -2.85 19.26 -36.69
C ALA A 273 -2.05 20.55 -36.43
N GLU A 274 -1.69 21.22 -37.52
CA GLU A 274 -0.89 22.44 -37.61
C GLU A 274 -1.58 23.65 -36.96
N GLY A 275 -0.79 24.67 -36.55
CA GLY A 275 -1.37 25.99 -36.37
C GLY A 275 -0.60 27.00 -35.51
N ARG A 276 0.37 27.68 -36.13
CA ARG A 276 0.71 29.11 -35.94
C ARG A 276 1.37 29.58 -34.63
N ARG A 277 2.69 29.80 -34.76
CA ARG A 277 3.46 31.05 -34.58
C ARG A 277 3.25 31.93 -33.32
N SER A 278 4.42 32.24 -32.73
CA SER A 278 4.95 33.56 -32.29
C SER A 278 4.91 33.96 -30.80
N GLY A 279 6.04 34.49 -30.32
CA GLY A 279 6.23 35.18 -29.02
C GLY A 279 7.11 34.41 -28.02
N GLN A 280 8.42 34.27 -28.18
CA GLN A 280 9.50 35.23 -27.82
C GLN A 280 9.58 35.69 -26.34
N TYR A 281 10.75 35.37 -25.75
CA TYR A 281 11.53 36.06 -24.70
C TYR A 281 11.16 35.97 -23.20
N ALA A 282 12.05 35.26 -22.49
CA ALA A 282 12.90 35.69 -21.37
C ALA A 282 12.31 36.12 -20.02
N GLY A 283 12.88 35.54 -18.96
CA GLY A 283 12.81 36.05 -17.58
C GLY A 283 13.49 35.12 -16.58
N ARG A 284 14.81 35.28 -16.40
CA ARG A 284 15.61 34.69 -15.30
C ARG A 284 15.55 35.60 -14.06
N CYS A 285 15.76 34.95 -12.90
CA CYS A 285 16.15 35.51 -11.58
C CYS A 285 15.03 36.24 -10.81
N ARG A 286 14.84 36.01 -9.51
CA ARG A 286 15.80 35.65 -8.44
C ARG A 286 15.38 34.41 -7.66
#